data_AF-A0A9E5W0T2-F1
#
_entry.id   AF-A0A9E5W0T2-F1
#
_cell.length_a   1.000
_cell.length_b   1.000
_cell.length_c   1.000
_cell.angle_alpha   90.00
_cell.angle_beta   90.00
_cell.angle_gamma   90.00
#
_symmetry.space_group_name_H-M   'P 1'
#
loop_
_entity.id
_entity.type
_entity.pdbx_description
1 polymer ?
#
loop_
_entity_poly.entity_id
_entity_poly.type
_entity_poly.pdbx_seq_one_letter_code
_entity_poly.pdbx_strand_id
1 'polypeptide(L)'
;MLLLLYWTFTKIGLFTLGGGYAMIPLMEAEIINRYGWLTAPEFLDILAIAEMTPGPVAINTASFVGFRVAGIAGSALATLGVVTPSLVILLLLGRFLQQLIRNPHATLFLKGLHPAVIALICLAVFSLGQEALTDLTTALIAAVFLAVNLMRKLSPFLIIGLGALLGLLFFPY
;
A
#
# COMPACT_ATOMS: atom_id res chain seq x y z
N MET A 1 -14.03 12.69 21.36
CA MET A 1 -13.60 12.73 19.94
C MET A 1 -12.38 11.86 19.68
N LEU A 2 -11.22 12.14 20.29
CA LEU A 2 -9.97 11.41 20.03
C LEU A 2 -10.02 9.88 20.25
N LEU A 3 -10.65 9.42 21.33
CA LEU A 3 -10.81 7.98 21.60
C LEU A 3 -11.71 7.28 20.56
N LEU A 4 -12.76 7.98 20.11
CA LEU A 4 -13.68 7.50 19.07
C LEU A 4 -12.95 7.36 17.73
N LEU A 5 -12.11 8.35 17.40
CA LEU A 5 -11.25 8.32 16.23
C LEU A 5 -10.29 7.11 16.27
N TYR A 6 -9.56 6.95 17.38
CA TYR A 6 -8.68 5.80 17.60
C TYR A 6 -9.42 4.47 17.39
N TRP A 7 -10.56 4.27 18.05
CA TRP A 7 -11.31 3.02 17.95
C TRP A 7 -11.86 2.75 16.54
N THR A 8 -12.28 3.80 15.84
CA THR A 8 -12.75 3.71 14.45
C THR A 8 -11.62 3.27 13.54
N PHE A 9 -10.43 3.87 13.66
CA PHE A 9 -9.27 3.45 12.87
C PHE A 9 -8.70 2.09 13.29
N THR A 10 -8.81 1.69 14.56
CA THR A 10 -8.51 0.32 15.00
C THR A 10 -9.45 -0.69 14.35
N LYS A 11 -10.74 -0.39 14.28
CA LYS A 11 -11.72 -1.24 13.57
C LYS A 11 -11.36 -1.32 12.08
N ILE A 12 -11.09 -0.18 11.45
CA ILE A 12 -10.67 -0.15 10.04
C ILE A 12 -9.43 -1.02 9.83
N GLY A 13 -8.37 -0.82 10.63
CA GLY A 13 -7.12 -1.57 10.53
C GLY A 13 -7.28 -3.08 10.74
N LEU A 14 -8.24 -3.51 11.57
CA LEU A 14 -8.52 -4.93 11.78
C LEU A 14 -9.14 -5.61 10.55
N PHE A 15 -9.91 -4.86 9.75
CA PHE A 15 -10.63 -5.36 8.58
C PHE A 15 -9.96 -5.02 7.24
N THR A 16 -8.73 -4.49 7.24
CA THR A 16 -7.94 -4.22 6.03
C THR A 16 -7.29 -5.50 5.45
N LEU A 17 -8.08 -6.57 5.30
CA LEU A 17 -7.64 -7.82 4.69
C LEU A 17 -7.73 -7.68 3.16
N GLY A 18 -6.64 -7.26 2.52
CA GLY A 18 -6.59 -7.06 1.06
C GLY A 18 -5.79 -5.85 0.57
N GLY A 19 -5.11 -5.12 1.47
CA GLY A 19 -4.32 -3.93 1.12
C GLY A 19 -5.08 -2.62 1.28
N GLY A 20 -4.44 -1.50 0.94
CA GLY A 20 -4.98 -0.15 1.16
C GLY A 20 -6.33 0.09 0.48
N TYR A 21 -6.53 -0.43 -0.74
CA TYR A 21 -7.78 -0.19 -1.50
C TYR A 21 -9.02 -0.87 -0.89
N ALA A 22 -8.85 -2.04 -0.26
CA ALA A 22 -9.95 -2.72 0.43
C ALA A 22 -10.47 -1.94 1.65
N MET A 23 -9.65 -1.02 2.20
CA MET A 23 -10.05 -0.20 3.34
C MET A 23 -10.95 0.98 2.94
N ILE A 24 -10.88 1.44 1.69
CA ILE A 24 -11.51 2.70 1.27
C ILE A 24 -13.03 2.66 1.49
N PRO A 25 -13.75 1.60 1.07
CA PRO A 25 -15.19 1.50 1.33
C PRO A 25 -15.54 1.49 2.83
N LEU A 26 -14.67 0.87 3.65
CA LEU A 26 -14.86 0.83 5.10
C LEU A 26 -14.62 2.19 5.75
N MET A 27 -13.63 2.93 5.25
CA MET A 27 -13.36 4.31 5.64
C MET A 27 -14.52 5.22 5.27
N GLU A 28 -15.04 5.15 4.04
CA GLU A 28 -16.22 5.92 3.63
C GLU A 28 -17.44 5.61 4.51
N ALA A 29 -17.68 4.32 4.79
CA ALA A 29 -18.79 3.89 5.63
C ALA A 29 -18.71 4.46 7.07
N GLU A 30 -17.52 4.48 7.68
CA GLU A 30 -17.37 5.02 9.04
C GLU A 30 -17.25 6.55 9.05
N ILE A 31 -16.40 7.14 8.21
CA ILE A 31 -16.04 8.57 8.25
C ILE A 31 -17.16 9.43 7.66
N ILE A 32 -17.75 9.03 6.54
CA ILE A 32 -18.77 9.82 5.83
C ILE A 32 -20.16 9.39 6.33
N ASN A 33 -20.52 8.11 6.16
CA ASN A 33 -21.90 7.67 6.35
C ASN A 33 -22.30 7.57 7.83
N ARG A 34 -21.39 7.11 8.70
CA ARG A 34 -21.71 6.88 10.12
C ARG A 34 -21.46 8.09 11.00
N TYR A 35 -20.28 8.70 10.91
CA TYR A 35 -19.90 9.81 11.78
C TYR A 35 -20.01 11.19 11.12
N GLY A 36 -20.09 11.28 9.80
CA GLY A 36 -20.20 12.56 9.07
C GLY A 36 -19.03 13.50 9.34
N TRP A 37 -17.84 12.97 9.59
CA TRP A 37 -16.64 13.77 9.88
C TRP A 37 -16.10 14.52 8.67
N LEU A 38 -16.30 13.97 7.48
CA LEU A 38 -15.90 14.54 6.21
C LEU A 38 -17.00 14.31 5.18
N THR A 39 -17.08 15.21 4.21
CA THR A 39 -17.88 15.01 3.00
C THR A 39 -17.14 14.09 2.01
N ALA A 40 -17.86 13.49 1.06
CA ALA A 40 -17.23 12.66 0.03
C ALA A 40 -16.14 13.39 -0.78
N PRO A 41 -16.33 14.66 -1.22
CA PRO A 41 -15.26 15.41 -1.88
C PRO A 41 -14.02 15.61 -1.01
N GLU A 42 -14.20 15.97 0.27
CA GLU A 42 -13.07 16.15 1.18
C GLU A 42 -12.31 14.85 1.45
N PHE A 43 -13.02 13.73 1.54
CA PHE A 43 -12.39 12.42 1.68
C PHE A 43 -11.58 12.05 0.43
N LEU A 44 -12.10 12.31 -0.78
CA LEU A 44 -11.38 12.10 -2.03
C LEU A 44 -10.13 12.97 -2.15
N ASP A 45 -10.20 14.24 -1.74
CA ASP A 45 -9.03 15.13 -1.71
C ASP A 45 -7.94 14.59 -0.78
N ILE A 46 -8.33 14.10 0.41
CA ILE A 46 -7.40 13.48 1.35
C ILE A 46 -6.79 12.20 0.77
N LEU A 47 -7.60 11.36 0.12
CA LEU A 47 -7.13 10.15 -0.53
C LEU A 47 -6.12 10.48 -1.64
N ALA A 48 -6.38 11.51 -2.45
CA ALA A 48 -5.45 11.97 -3.48
C ALA A 48 -4.11 12.41 -2.87
N ILE A 49 -4.13 13.19 -1.78
CA ILE A 49 -2.91 13.58 -1.06
C ILE A 49 -2.19 12.34 -0.49
N ALA A 50 -2.93 11.36 0.02
CA ALA A 50 -2.37 10.14 0.59
C ALA A 50 -1.65 9.27 -0.45
N GLU A 51 -2.17 9.21 -1.68
CA GLU A 51 -1.57 8.50 -2.82
C GLU A 51 -0.37 9.25 -3.42
N MET A 52 -0.37 10.59 -3.39
CA MET A 52 0.78 11.39 -3.81
C MET A 52 1.94 11.36 -2.80
N THR A 53 1.63 11.07 -1.53
CA THR A 53 2.63 10.99 -0.46
C THR A 53 3.29 9.60 -0.44
N PRO A 54 4.63 9.49 -0.43
CA PRO A 54 5.27 8.18 -0.36
C PRO A 54 4.89 7.45 0.93
N GLY A 55 4.45 6.20 0.81
CA GLY A 55 4.14 5.34 1.95
C GLY A 55 2.87 4.52 1.76
N PRO A 56 2.46 3.75 2.78
CA PRO A 56 1.23 2.96 2.73
C PRO A 56 0.01 3.88 2.73
N VAL A 57 -0.80 3.80 1.68
CA VAL A 57 -2.05 4.58 1.51
C VAL A 57 -2.92 4.53 2.76
N ALA A 58 -2.97 3.37 3.43
CA ALA A 58 -3.72 3.19 4.68
C ALA A 58 -3.29 4.09 5.83
N ILE A 59 -1.98 4.19 6.02
CA ILE A 59 -1.41 4.99 7.10
C ILE A 59 -1.51 6.48 6.76
N ASN A 60 -1.23 6.85 5.50
CA ASN A 60 -1.31 8.22 5.04
C ASN A 60 -2.74 8.76 5.13
N THR A 61 -3.73 8.01 4.61
CA THR A 61 -5.14 8.40 4.67
C THR A 61 -5.61 8.53 6.12
N ALA A 62 -5.28 7.57 7.00
CA ALA A 62 -5.62 7.68 8.42
C ALA A 62 -4.99 8.91 9.09
N SER A 63 -3.71 9.19 8.79
CA SER A 63 -2.99 10.35 9.33
C SER A 63 -3.68 11.66 8.92
N PHE A 64 -4.03 11.82 7.64
CA PHE A 64 -4.61 13.04 7.11
C PHE A 64 -6.08 13.23 7.50
N VAL A 65 -6.88 12.16 7.50
CA VAL A 65 -8.25 12.21 8.05
C VAL A 65 -8.20 12.58 9.52
N GLY A 66 -7.33 11.94 10.31
CA GLY A 66 -7.18 12.26 11.72
C GLY A 66 -6.75 13.71 11.96
N PHE A 67 -5.88 14.25 11.10
CA PHE A 67 -5.50 15.65 11.12
C PHE A 67 -6.68 16.58 10.85
N ARG A 68 -7.53 16.29 9.85
CA ARG A 68 -8.72 17.11 9.56
C ARG A 68 -9.78 17.05 10.66
N VAL A 69 -9.95 15.90 11.31
CA VAL A 69 -10.98 15.73 12.35
C VAL A 69 -10.59 16.31 13.70
N ALA A 70 -9.33 16.14 14.13
CA ALA A 70 -8.90 16.55 15.47
C ALA A 70 -7.46 17.05 15.56
N GLY A 71 -6.92 17.60 14.45
CA GLY A 71 -5.58 18.18 14.39
C GLY A 71 -4.47 17.16 14.62
N ILE A 72 -3.32 17.62 15.13
CA ILE A 72 -2.11 16.80 15.30
C ILE A 72 -2.38 15.58 16.20
N ALA A 73 -3.13 15.76 17.29
CA ALA A 73 -3.50 14.66 18.18
C ALA A 73 -4.41 13.63 17.50
N GLY A 74 -5.33 14.11 16.65
CA GLY A 74 -6.17 13.24 15.83
C GLY A 74 -5.36 12.43 14.83
N SER A 75 -4.38 13.05 14.18
CA SER A 75 -3.47 12.38 13.24
C SER A 75 -2.71 11.25 13.92
N ALA A 76 -2.07 11.53 15.06
CA ALA A 76 -1.31 10.53 15.80
C ALA A 76 -2.18 9.35 16.24
N LEU A 77 -3.39 9.62 16.75
CA LEU A 77 -4.28 8.57 17.25
C LEU A 77 -4.96 7.77 16.12
N ALA A 78 -5.31 8.39 15.00
CA ALA A 78 -5.82 7.68 13.84
C ALA A 78 -4.76 6.70 13.29
N THR A 79 -3.52 7.17 13.18
CA THR A 79 -2.39 6.35 12.71
C THR A 79 -2.07 5.22 13.67
N LEU A 80 -2.00 5.49 14.97
CA LEU A 80 -1.82 4.45 15.98
C LEU A 80 -2.98 3.46 15.95
N GLY A 81 -4.21 3.94 15.81
CA GLY A 81 -5.40 3.09 15.69
C GLY A 81 -5.27 2.10 14.55
N VAL A 82 -4.93 2.57 13.34
CA VAL A 82 -4.82 1.71 12.15
C VAL A 82 -3.66 0.70 12.24
N VAL A 83 -2.56 1.04 12.92
CA VAL A 83 -1.36 0.17 13.03
C VAL A 83 -1.47 -0.83 14.19
N THR A 84 -2.15 -0.46 15.28
CA THR A 84 -2.27 -1.29 16.49
C THR A 84 -2.77 -2.72 16.22
N PRO A 85 -3.87 -2.97 15.48
CA PRO A 85 -4.36 -4.34 15.27
C PRO A 85 -3.31 -5.20 14.55
N SER A 86 -2.66 -4.66 13.52
CA SER A 86 -1.58 -5.33 12.80
C SER A 86 -0.39 -5.65 13.70
N LEU A 87 0.00 -4.72 14.58
CA LEU A 87 1.09 -4.94 15.55
C LEU A 87 0.74 -6.03 16.57
N VAL A 88 -0.47 -6.00 17.11
CA VAL A 88 -0.95 -7.01 18.07
C VAL A 88 -1.00 -8.39 17.41
N ILE A 89 -1.58 -8.49 16.21
CA ILE A 89 -1.63 -9.74 15.44
C ILE A 89 -0.21 -10.23 15.18
N LEU A 90 0.71 -9.38 14.73
CA LEU A 90 2.10 -9.76 14.49
C LEU A 90 2.79 -10.29 15.74
N LEU A 91 2.62 -9.66 16.90
CA LEU A 91 3.23 -10.10 18.16
C LEU A 91 2.65 -11.44 18.63
N LEU A 92 1.34 -11.62 18.52
CA LEU A 92 0.67 -12.88 18.87
C LEU A 92 1.10 -14.01 17.93
N LEU A 93 1.05 -13.75 16.62
CA LEU A 93 1.41 -14.73 15.60
C LEU A 93 2.91 -15.04 15.61
N GLY A 94 3.76 -14.07 15.96
CA GLY A 94 5.21 -14.25 16.04
C GLY A 94 5.61 -15.37 17.01
N ARG A 95 4.96 -15.46 18.18
CA ARG A 95 5.19 -16.56 19.12
C ARG A 95 4.79 -17.92 18.55
N PHE A 96 3.67 -17.98 17.85
CA PHE A 96 3.18 -19.20 17.20
C PHE A 96 4.07 -19.60 16.01
N LEU A 97 4.46 -18.64 15.18
CA LEU A 97 5.35 -18.81 14.04
C LEU A 97 6.71 -19.36 14.46
N GLN A 98 7.27 -18.92 15.59
CA GLN A 98 8.52 -19.50 16.10
C GLN A 98 8.40 -20.99 16.43
N GLN A 99 7.25 -21.42 16.97
CA GLN A 99 6.97 -22.85 17.20
C GLN A 99 6.78 -23.59 15.89
N LEU A 100 6.11 -22.97 14.92
CA LEU A 100 5.88 -23.51 13.59
C LEU A 100 7.20 -23.72 12.83
N ILE A 101 8.10 -22.74 12.85
CA ILE A 101 9.41 -22.80 12.19
C ILE A 101 10.34 -23.86 12.85
N ARG A 102 10.16 -24.16 14.13
CA ARG A 102 10.88 -25.27 14.78
C ARG A 102 10.46 -26.65 14.25
N ASN A 103 9.26 -26.78 13.68
CA ASN A 103 8.83 -28.02 13.05
C ASN A 103 9.41 -28.12 11.62
N PRO A 104 10.24 -29.13 11.31
CA PRO A 104 10.87 -29.27 10.00
C PRO A 104 9.85 -29.38 8.85
N HIS A 105 8.68 -29.99 9.07
CA HIS A 105 7.63 -30.11 8.06
C HIS A 105 6.99 -28.77 7.72
N ALA A 106 6.69 -27.95 8.74
CA ALA A 106 6.08 -26.65 8.51
C ALA A 106 7.07 -25.65 7.90
N THR A 107 8.35 -25.73 8.25
CA THR A 107 9.41 -24.96 7.57
C THR A 107 9.54 -25.35 6.10
N LEU A 108 9.38 -26.64 5.75
CA LEU A 108 9.39 -27.08 4.36
C LEU A 108 8.19 -26.52 3.57
N PHE A 109 7.00 -26.52 4.18
CA PHE A 109 5.80 -25.92 3.61
C PHE A 109 5.97 -24.40 3.38
N LEU A 110 6.47 -23.67 4.38
CA LEU A 110 6.73 -22.22 4.27
C LEU A 110 7.78 -21.92 3.19
N LYS A 111 8.81 -22.75 3.05
CA LYS A 111 9.77 -22.64 1.93
C LYS A 111 9.11 -22.87 0.56
N GLY A 112 8.10 -23.74 0.49
CA GLY A 112 7.29 -23.94 -0.72
C GLY A 112 6.41 -22.74 -1.08
N LEU A 113 6.07 -21.88 -0.10
CA LEU A 113 5.30 -20.66 -0.35
C LEU A 113 6.12 -19.57 -1.07
N HIS A 114 7.42 -19.49 -0.84
CA HIS A 114 8.31 -18.51 -1.49
C HIS A 114 8.21 -18.51 -3.03
N PRO A 115 8.38 -19.64 -3.74
CA PRO A 115 8.24 -19.67 -5.19
C PRO A 115 6.83 -19.34 -5.66
N ALA A 116 5.78 -19.67 -4.88
CA ALA A 116 4.41 -19.28 -5.21
C ALA A 116 4.22 -17.76 -5.14
N VAL A 117 4.78 -17.09 -4.14
CA VAL A 117 4.77 -15.62 -4.03
C VAL A 117 5.54 -14.98 -5.18
N ILE A 118 6.71 -15.52 -5.54
CA ILE A 118 7.49 -15.03 -6.70
C ILE A 118 6.67 -15.18 -7.98
N ALA A 119 6.01 -16.33 -8.19
CA ALA A 119 5.16 -16.55 -9.35
C ALA A 119 3.98 -15.56 -9.42
N LEU A 120 3.34 -15.26 -8.28
CA LEU A 120 2.27 -14.26 -8.20
C LEU A 120 2.78 -12.85 -8.56
N ILE A 121 3.96 -12.46 -8.07
CA ILE A 121 4.58 -11.18 -8.42
C ILE A 121 4.91 -11.13 -9.91
N CYS A 122 5.50 -12.19 -10.47
CA CYS A 122 5.78 -12.29 -11.90
C CYS A 122 4.50 -12.19 -12.75
N LEU A 123 3.41 -12.82 -12.31
CA LEU A 123 2.12 -12.76 -12.99
C LEU A 123 1.52 -11.35 -12.96
N ALA A 124 1.63 -10.65 -11.83
CA ALA A 124 1.22 -9.25 -11.73
C ALA A 124 2.04 -8.35 -12.66
N VAL A 125 3.38 -8.53 -12.70
CA VAL A 125 4.27 -7.79 -13.61
C VAL A 125 3.93 -8.08 -15.07
N PHE A 126 3.64 -9.34 -15.41
CA PHE A 126 3.27 -9.72 -16.76
C PHE A 126 1.93 -9.10 -17.19
N SER A 127 0.91 -9.15 -16.32
CA SER A 127 -0.39 -8.53 -16.58
C SER A 127 -0.27 -7.02 -16.81
N LEU A 128 0.45 -6.32 -15.93
CA LEU A 128 0.70 -4.88 -16.08
C LEU A 128 1.55 -4.56 -17.32
N GLY A 129 2.52 -5.42 -17.62
CA GLY A 129 3.40 -5.26 -18.78
C GLY A 129 2.64 -5.38 -20.10
N GLN A 130 1.64 -6.27 -20.20
CA GLN A 130 0.82 -6.39 -21.41
C GLN A 130 0.00 -5.12 -21.70
N GLU A 131 -0.48 -4.43 -20.65
CA GLU A 131 -1.20 -3.18 -20.80
C GLU A 131 -0.27 -1.99 -21.05
N ALA A 132 0.93 -1.99 -20.45
CA ALA A 132 1.88 -0.88 -20.54
C ALA A 132 2.79 -0.91 -21.78
N LEU A 133 3.06 -2.08 -22.37
CA LEU A 133 3.98 -2.26 -23.50
C LEU A 133 3.20 -2.38 -24.81
N THR A 134 2.62 -1.28 -25.27
CA THR A 134 1.83 -1.22 -26.51
C THR A 134 2.71 -1.23 -27.77
N ASP A 135 3.89 -0.62 -27.70
CA ASP A 135 4.75 -0.35 -28.84
C ASP A 135 6.19 -0.84 -28.65
N LEU A 136 6.89 -1.04 -29.78
CA LEU A 136 8.30 -1.43 -29.78
C LEU A 136 9.19 -0.43 -29.01
N THR A 137 8.85 0.86 -29.07
CA THR A 137 9.52 1.93 -28.32
C THR A 137 9.36 1.74 -26.82
N THR A 138 8.14 1.52 -26.32
CA THR A 138 7.89 1.24 -24.89
C THR A 138 8.58 -0.03 -24.42
N ALA A 139 8.58 -1.09 -25.24
CA ALA A 139 9.27 -2.35 -24.92
C ALA A 139 10.79 -2.16 -24.80
N LEU A 140 11.39 -1.38 -25.71
CA LEU A 140 12.82 -1.13 -25.72
C LEU A 140 13.25 -0.25 -24.54
N ILE A 141 12.45 0.78 -24.21
CA ILE A 141 12.64 1.61 -23.02
C ILE A 141 12.60 0.74 -21.74
N ALA A 142 11.58 -0.11 -21.60
CA ALA A 142 11.43 -1.00 -20.45
C ALA A 142 12.61 -1.99 -20.33
N ALA A 143 13.05 -2.59 -21.44
CA ALA A 143 14.19 -3.51 -21.46
C ALA A 143 15.50 -2.83 -21.04
N VAL A 144 15.75 -1.60 -21.51
CA VAL A 144 16.94 -0.81 -21.14
C VAL A 144 16.91 -0.46 -19.65
N PHE A 145 15.78 0.03 -19.13
CA PHE A 145 15.66 0.34 -17.70
C PHE A 145 15.83 -0.90 -16.83
N LEU A 146 15.28 -2.05 -17.24
CA LEU A 146 15.44 -3.31 -16.54
C LEU A 146 16.92 -3.73 -16.50
N ALA A 147 17.60 -3.74 -17.65
CA ALA A 147 19.01 -4.11 -17.74
C ALA A 147 19.88 -3.17 -16.88
N VAL A 148 19.64 -1.87 -16.95
CA VAL A 148 20.39 -0.87 -16.18
C VAL A 148 20.10 -1.01 -14.67
N ASN A 149 18.86 -1.28 -14.27
CA ASN A 149 18.52 -1.52 -12.87
C ASN A 149 19.25 -2.76 -12.32
N LEU A 150 19.29 -3.85 -13.08
CA LEU A 150 19.99 -5.08 -12.69
C LEU A 150 21.50 -4.87 -12.51
N MET A 151 22.12 -4.00 -13.32
CA MET A 151 23.56 -3.72 -13.23
C MET A 151 23.91 -2.67 -12.16
N ARG A 152 23.10 -1.61 -12.02
CA ARG A 152 23.46 -0.41 -11.22
C ARG A 152 22.59 -0.16 -9.99
N LYS A 153 21.61 -1.01 -9.68
CA LYS A 153 20.69 -0.88 -8.54
C LYS A 153 20.22 0.58 -8.35
N LEU A 154 19.70 1.17 -9.43
CA LEU A 154 19.22 2.55 -9.41
C LEU A 154 18.06 2.71 -8.41
N SER A 155 17.93 3.91 -7.85
CA SER A 155 16.77 4.23 -7.03
C SER A 155 15.49 4.17 -7.87
N PRO A 156 14.37 3.63 -7.33
CA PRO A 156 13.10 3.57 -8.05
C PRO A 156 12.63 4.95 -8.56
N PHE A 157 12.88 5.99 -7.77
CA PHE A 157 12.54 7.37 -8.12
C PHE A 157 13.23 7.85 -9.41
N LEU A 158 14.50 7.48 -9.63
CA LEU A 158 15.24 7.83 -10.85
C LEU A 158 14.65 7.14 -12.08
N ILE A 159 14.26 5.88 -11.95
CA ILE A 159 13.67 5.10 -13.04
C ILE A 159 12.31 5.68 -13.43
N ILE A 160 11.47 5.99 -12.44
CA ILE A 160 10.16 6.61 -12.67
C ILE A 160 10.33 7.99 -13.34
N GLY A 161 11.24 8.82 -12.82
CA GLY A 161 11.48 10.16 -13.35
C GLY A 161 11.99 10.15 -14.80
N LEU A 162 13.00 9.32 -15.10
CA LEU A 162 13.53 9.19 -16.46
C LEU A 162 12.51 8.54 -17.42
N GLY A 163 11.74 7.56 -16.94
CA GLY A 163 10.66 6.94 -17.71
C GLY A 163 9.58 7.94 -18.11
N ALA A 164 9.14 8.78 -17.17
CA ALA A 164 8.18 9.85 -17.44
C ALA A 164 8.72 10.87 -18.46
N LEU A 165 9.99 11.25 -18.34
CA LEU A 165 10.64 12.21 -19.23
C LEU A 165 10.78 11.67 -20.66
N LEU A 166 11.17 10.40 -20.81
CA LEU A 166 11.20 9.72 -22.11
C LEU A 166 9.80 9.54 -22.68
N GLY A 167 8.80 9.22 -21.86
CA GLY A 167 7.41 9.14 -22.26
C GLY A 167 6.91 10.43 -22.90
N LEU A 168 7.17 11.59 -22.28
CA LEU A 168 6.80 12.91 -22.83
C LEU A 168 7.49 13.25 -24.15
N LEU A 169 8.73 12.78 -24.35
CA LEU A 169 9.51 13.07 -25.56
C LEU A 169 9.10 12.20 -26.75
N PHE A 170 8.80 10.92 -26.51
CA PHE A 170 8.47 9.96 -27.57
C PHE A 170 6.96 9.86 -27.84
N PHE A 171 6.11 10.20 -26.87
CA PHE A 171 4.66 10.24 -26.99
C PHE A 171 4.12 11.62 -26.55
N PRO A 172 4.45 12.70 -27.27
CA PRO A 172 3.70 13.95 -27.12
C PRO A 172 2.28 13.70 -27.66
N TYR A 173 1.29 13.92 -26.79
CA TYR A 173 -0.15 13.74 -27.02
C TYR A 173 -0.63 13.92 -28.47
#